data_AF-A0AAU3BY07-F1
#
_entry.id   AF-A0AAU3BY07-F1
#
_cell.length_a   1.000
_cell.length_b   1.000
_cell.length_c   1.000
_cell.angle_alpha   90.00
_cell.angle_beta   90.00
_cell.angle_gamma   90.00
#
_symmetry.space_group_name_H-M   'P 1'
#
loop_
_entity.id
_entity.type
_entity.pdbx_description
1 polymer ?
#
loop_
_entity_poly.entity_id
_entity_poly.type
_entity_poly.pdbx_seq_one_letter_code
_entity_poly.pdbx_strand_id
1 'polypeptide(L)'
;MNAEERHLRAKLGAETSWANTTDRTARTAPGARAAEARFHTLAREMHPDASEQFIAKVAENLRRAHFTRMALAAAAARRRKRAAKQSA
;
A
#
# COMPACT_ATOMS: atom_id res chain seq x y z
N MET A 1 -18.81 -15.71 20.43
CA MET A 1 -17.42 -15.75 19.93
C MET A 1 -16.57 -14.70 20.63
N ASN A 2 -15.64 -15.12 21.48
CA ASN A 2 -14.67 -14.26 22.17
C ASN A 2 -13.54 -13.78 21.22
N ALA A 3 -12.59 -12.98 21.72
CA ALA A 3 -11.50 -12.45 20.90
C ALA A 3 -10.59 -13.54 20.31
N GLU A 4 -10.23 -14.53 21.13
CA GLU A 4 -9.37 -15.65 20.73
C GLU A 4 -10.04 -16.51 19.64
N GLU A 5 -11.32 -16.84 19.81
CA GLU A 5 -12.09 -17.61 18.82
C GLU A 5 -12.22 -16.84 17.49
N ARG A 6 -12.38 -15.51 17.53
CA ARG A 6 -12.37 -14.67 16.31
C ARG A 6 -11.01 -14.71 15.61
N HIS A 7 -9.92 -14.63 16.36
CA HIS A 7 -8.56 -14.71 15.84
C HIS A 7 -8.30 -16.08 15.20
N LEU A 8 -8.63 -17.18 15.89
CA LEU A 8 -8.47 -18.54 15.38
C LEU A 8 -9.28 -18.77 14.10
N ARG A 9 -10.53 -18.27 14.04
CA ARG A 9 -11.36 -18.36 12.83
C ARG A 9 -10.75 -17.59 11.65
N ALA A 10 -10.24 -16.38 11.89
CA ALA A 10 -9.58 -15.59 10.86
C ALA A 10 -8.30 -16.27 10.35
N LYS A 11 -7.50 -16.84 11.25
CA LYS A 11 -6.29 -17.59 10.92
C LYS A 11 -6.62 -18.83 10.08
N LEU A 12 -7.59 -19.65 10.51
CA LEU A 12 -8.04 -20.81 9.75
C LEU A 12 -8.43 -20.43 8.32
N GLY A 13 -9.25 -19.39 8.16
CA GLY A 13 -9.65 -18.89 6.84
C GLY A 13 -8.46 -18.44 5.98
N ALA A 14 -7.48 -17.74 6.57
CA ALA A 14 -6.29 -17.31 5.85
C ALA A 14 -5.43 -18.50 5.38
N GLU A 15 -5.15 -19.47 6.26
CA GLU A 15 -4.35 -20.66 5.93
C GLU A 15 -5.02 -21.49 4.84
N THR A 16 -6.31 -21.79 4.98
CA THR A 16 -7.07 -22.51 3.94
C THR A 16 -7.05 -21.77 2.61
N SER A 17 -7.22 -20.44 2.65
CA SER A 17 -7.20 -19.63 1.44
C SER A 17 -5.84 -19.65 0.74
N TRP A 18 -4.73 -19.60 1.49
CA TRP A 18 -3.38 -19.69 0.93
C TRP A 18 -3.03 -21.09 0.44
N ALA A 19 -3.49 -22.14 1.12
CA ALA A 19 -3.32 -23.53 0.66
C ALA A 19 -3.97 -23.75 -0.72
N ASN A 20 -5.09 -23.09 -0.98
CA ASN A 20 -5.79 -23.15 -2.28
C ASN A 20 -5.20 -22.22 -3.36
N THR A 21 -4.17 -21.44 -3.03
CA THR A 21 -3.57 -20.48 -3.98
C THR A 21 -2.38 -21.13 -4.68
N THR A 22 -2.55 -21.50 -5.94
CA THR A 22 -1.49 -22.09 -6.78
C THR A 22 -0.51 -21.04 -7.30
N ASP A 23 -0.99 -19.81 -7.55
CA ASP A 23 -0.17 -18.67 -7.97
C ASP A 23 -0.42 -17.46 -7.05
N ARG A 24 0.59 -17.15 -6.23
CA ARG A 24 0.54 -16.02 -5.27
C ARG A 24 0.64 -14.67 -5.96
N THR A 25 1.36 -14.60 -7.08
CA THR A 25 1.51 -13.38 -7.87
C THR A 25 0.17 -13.04 -8.52
N ALA A 26 -0.48 -14.01 -9.17
CA ALA A 26 -1.81 -13.82 -9.75
C ALA A 26 -2.85 -13.39 -8.72
N ARG A 27 -2.84 -13.99 -7.51
CA ARG A 27 -3.76 -13.62 -6.43
C ARG A 27 -3.65 -12.16 -6.01
N THR A 28 -2.44 -11.60 -6.01
CA THR A 28 -2.18 -10.22 -5.52
C THR A 28 -2.13 -9.17 -6.63
N ALA A 29 -1.99 -9.59 -7.88
CA ALA A 29 -1.91 -8.71 -9.05
C ALA A 29 -3.08 -7.71 -9.17
N PRO A 30 -4.36 -8.06 -8.92
CA PRO A 30 -5.45 -7.10 -8.99
C PRO A 30 -5.29 -5.94 -8.01
N GLY A 31 -4.88 -6.25 -6.77
CA GLY A 31 -4.62 -5.24 -5.74
C GLY A 31 -3.42 -4.36 -6.10
N ALA A 32 -2.35 -4.96 -6.64
CA ALA A 32 -1.19 -4.21 -7.12
C ALA A 32 -1.56 -3.25 -8.26
N ARG A 33 -2.33 -3.70 -9.26
CA ARG A 33 -2.81 -2.86 -10.37
C ARG A 33 -3.69 -1.71 -9.88
N ALA A 34 -4.63 -1.97 -8.97
CA ALA A 34 -5.47 -0.93 -8.40
C ALA A 34 -4.65 0.10 -7.61
N ALA A 35 -3.64 -0.36 -6.85
CA ALA A 35 -2.74 0.52 -6.11
C ALA A 35 -1.92 1.44 -7.03
N GLU A 36 -1.60 1.00 -8.24
CA GLU A 36 -0.93 1.82 -9.25
C GLU A 36 -1.91 2.76 -9.97
N ALA A 37 -3.05 2.23 -10.40
CA ALA A 37 -4.07 2.98 -11.16
C ALA A 37 -4.62 4.21 -10.41
N ARG A 38 -4.68 4.17 -9.07
CA ARG A 38 -5.19 5.29 -8.25
C ARG A 38 -4.51 6.63 -8.55
N PHE A 39 -3.22 6.63 -8.91
CA PHE A 39 -2.49 7.86 -9.19
C PHE A 39 -2.91 8.48 -10.52
N HIS A 40 -3.28 7.64 -11.49
CA HIS A 40 -3.84 8.10 -12.76
C HIS A 40 -5.25 8.68 -12.56
N THR A 41 -6.08 8.04 -11.74
CA THR A 41 -7.40 8.58 -11.35
C THR A 41 -7.26 9.95 -10.69
N LEU A 42 -6.39 10.08 -9.69
CA LEU A 42 -6.13 11.36 -9.02
C LEU A 42 -5.61 12.43 -9.98
N ALA A 43 -4.73 12.06 -10.91
CA ALA A 43 -4.23 12.99 -11.92
C ALA A 43 -5.35 13.55 -12.81
N ARG A 44 -6.32 12.71 -13.20
CA ARG A 44 -7.51 13.14 -13.95
C ARG A 44 -8.43 14.04 -13.15
N GLU A 45 -8.65 13.71 -11.88
CA GLU A 45 -9.49 14.54 -11.00
C GLU A 45 -8.91 15.96 -10.82
N MET A 46 -7.58 16.09 -10.73
CA MET A 46 -6.92 17.39 -10.61
C MET A 46 -6.84 18.17 -11.93
N HIS A 47 -6.79 17.46 -13.06
CA HIS A 47 -6.58 18.05 -14.39
C HIS A 47 -7.51 17.41 -15.43
N PRO A 48 -8.83 17.62 -15.35
CA PRO A 48 -9.82 16.89 -16.15
C PRO A 48 -9.62 17.07 -17.67
N ASP A 49 -9.24 18.27 -18.10
CA ASP A 49 -9.12 18.63 -19.52
C ASP A 49 -7.69 18.49 -20.07
N ALA A 50 -6.76 17.94 -19.28
CA ALA A 50 -5.37 17.81 -19.72
C ALA A 50 -5.15 16.62 -20.65
N SER A 51 -4.10 16.72 -21.48
CA SER A 51 -3.70 15.64 -22.39
C SER A 51 -3.22 14.39 -21.65
N GLU A 52 -3.34 13.23 -22.29
CA GLU A 52 -2.86 11.94 -21.73
C GLU A 52 -1.40 11.98 -21.28
N GLN A 53 -0.54 12.62 -22.06
CA GLN A 53 0.88 12.73 -21.76
C GLN A 53 1.11 13.54 -20.48
N PHE A 54 0.35 14.62 -20.29
CA PHE A 54 0.41 15.42 -19.08
C PHE A 54 -0.11 14.63 -17.88
N ILE A 55 -1.25 13.95 -18.02
CA ILE A 55 -1.83 13.09 -16.98
C ILE A 55 -0.85 11.99 -16.55
N ALA A 56 -0.20 11.32 -17.50
CA ALA A 56 0.80 10.30 -17.20
C ALA A 56 1.96 10.88 -16.39
N LYS A 57 2.43 12.09 -16.73
CA LYS A 57 3.50 12.76 -15.98
C LYS A 57 3.08 13.15 -14.57
N VAL A 58 1.85 13.66 -14.42
CA VAL A 58 1.29 13.99 -13.10
C VAL A 58 1.13 12.74 -12.25
N ALA A 59 0.59 11.66 -12.80
CA ALA A 59 0.44 10.38 -12.10
C ALA A 59 1.80 9.84 -11.62
N GLU A 60 2.83 9.93 -12.46
CA GLU A 60 4.20 9.54 -12.10
C GLU A 60 4.75 10.39 -10.93
N ASN A 61 4.52 11.70 -10.96
CA ASN A 61 4.90 12.62 -9.89
C ASN A 61 4.15 12.32 -8.58
N LEU A 62 2.83 12.09 -8.64
CA LEU A 62 2.01 11.71 -7.49
C LEU A 62 2.49 10.41 -6.86
N ARG A 63 2.80 9.41 -7.69
CA ARG A 63 3.35 8.13 -7.24
C ARG A 63 4.65 8.35 -6.47
N ARG A 64 5.60 9.09 -7.04
CA ARG A 64 6.86 9.45 -6.36
C ARG A 64 6.60 10.17 -5.04
N ALA A 65 5.77 11.20 -5.04
CA ALA A 65 5.47 11.98 -3.85
C ALA A 65 4.88 11.12 -2.71
N HIS A 66 3.98 10.20 -3.05
CA HIS A 66 3.38 9.27 -2.09
C HIS A 66 4.44 8.40 -1.40
N PHE A 67 5.32 7.75 -2.17
CA PHE A 67 6.37 6.90 -1.60
C PHE A 67 7.43 7.71 -0.86
N THR A 68 7.80 8.90 -1.33
CA THR A 68 8.72 9.81 -0.63
C THR A 68 8.16 10.21 0.74
N ARG A 69 6.87 10.54 0.83
CA ARG A 69 6.22 10.86 2.12
C ARG A 69 6.27 9.69 3.10
N MET A 70 6.01 8.46 2.61
CA MET A 70 6.13 7.26 3.45
C MET A 70 7.56 7.02 3.93
N ALA A 71 8.56 7.19 3.05
CA ALA A 71 9.96 7.05 3.39
C ALA A 71 10.40 8.06 4.46
N LEU A 72 9.97 9.32 4.33
CA LEU A 72 10.23 10.38 5.31
C LEU A 72 9.64 10.03 6.69
N ALA A 73 8.39 9.59 6.72
CA ALA A 73 7.72 9.17 7.95
C ALA A 73 8.44 7.98 8.61
N ALA A 74 8.85 6.98 7.82
CA ALA A 74 9.60 5.83 8.30
C ALA A 74 10.97 6.24 8.86
N ALA A 75 11.68 7.15 8.20
CA ALA A 75 12.96 7.67 8.69
C ALA A 75 12.80 8.38 10.05
N ALA A 76 11.77 9.21 10.19
CA ALA A 76 11.45 9.86 11.46
C ALA A 76 11.13 8.86 12.57
N ALA A 77 10.33 7.83 12.28
CA ALA A 77 10.01 6.77 13.24
C ALA A 77 11.26 6.00 13.69
N ARG A 78 12.16 5.67 12.75
CA ARG A 78 13.44 5.01 13.06
C ARG A 78 14.32 5.87 13.96
N ARG A 79 14.39 7.18 13.73
CA ARG A 79 15.14 8.12 14.60
C ARG A 79 14.60 8.10 16.03
N ARG A 80 13.27 8.22 16.20
CA ARG A 80 12.63 8.17 17.54
C ARG A 80 12.90 6.85 18.27
N LYS A 81 12.80 5.72 17.58
CA LYS A 81 13.08 4.40 18.17
C LYS A 81 14.54 4.27 18.63
N ARG A 82 15.50 4.81 17.87
CA ARG A 82 16.91 4.83 18.27
C ARG A 82 17.15 5.70 19.49
N ALA A 83 16.56 6.90 19.54
CA ALA A 83 16.65 7.78 20.71
C ALA A 83 16.06 7.13 21.96
N ALA A 84 14.87 6.53 21.86
CA ALA A 84 14.23 5.82 22.97
C ALA A 84 15.05 4.63 23.49
N LYS A 85 15.77 3.93 22.60
CA LYS A 85 16.69 2.84 22.98
C LYS A 85 17.96 3.38 23.67
N GLN A 86 18.40 4.60 23.36
CA GLN A 86 19.58 5.21 23.98
C GLN A 86 19.27 5.81 25.35
N SER A 87 18.01 6.17 25.61
CA SER A 87 17.55 6.75 26.88
C SER A 87 17.02 5.72 27.89
N ALA A 88 17.04 4.43 27.55
CA ALA A 88 16.58 3.31 28.37
C ALA A 88 17.77 2.41 28.72
#